data_AF-A0A2G9TPI3-F1
#
_entry.id   AF-A0A2G9TPI3-F1
#
_cell.length_a   1.000
_cell.length_b   1.000
_cell.length_c   1.000
_cell.angle_alpha   90.00
_cell.angle_beta   90.00
_cell.angle_gamma   90.00
#
_symmetry.space_group_name_H-M   'P 1'
#
loop_
_entity.id
_entity.type
_entity.pdbx_description
1 polymer ?
#
loop_
_entity_poly.entity_id
_entity_poly.type
_entity_poly.pdbx_seq_one_letter_code
_entity_poly.pdbx_strand_id
1 'polypeptide(L)'
;MGYKNYELYSTTYFNGAQGNPLKWVEYGMRCEYVKQVRALIVATRLYTGRAVDVIAFSLGVPVSRKAILGGRCVDSGEYLGGPLTKYIDTFVGVAGPNHGITLQVGGVAIPGCVLSVIPVCNQVTGLYSGLCPSESEFLQDINRQAGYEGQHIFAIYSKKDQVVGHIVCGKGRLE
;
A
#
# COMPACT_ATOMS: atom_id res chain seq x y z
N MET A 1 -13.43 17.76 -19.63
CA MET A 1 -12.25 17.81 -18.74
C MET A 1 -12.05 16.41 -18.18
N GLY A 2 -10.85 15.85 -18.33
CA GLY A 2 -10.55 14.46 -17.99
C GLY A 2 -9.24 14.05 -18.65
N TYR A 3 -8.59 13.02 -18.13
CA TYR A 3 -7.34 12.50 -18.71
C TYR A 3 -7.59 11.91 -20.08
N LYS A 4 -6.64 12.10 -20.98
CA LYS A 4 -6.60 11.37 -22.25
C LYS A 4 -5.93 10.01 -22.03
N ASN A 5 -6.25 9.04 -22.87
CA ASN A 5 -5.71 7.67 -22.72
C ASN A 5 -4.18 7.62 -22.70
N TYR A 6 -3.51 8.56 -23.37
CA TYR A 6 -2.04 8.65 -23.40
C TYR A 6 -1.43 9.30 -22.15
N GLU A 7 -2.25 9.81 -21.24
CA GLU A 7 -1.84 10.40 -19.96
C GLU A 7 -2.03 9.41 -18.80
N LEU A 8 -2.64 8.25 -19.08
CA LEU A 8 -2.89 7.20 -18.10
C LEU A 8 -1.84 6.10 -18.21
N TYR A 9 -1.11 5.88 -17.13
CA TYR A 9 -0.13 4.81 -17.01
C TYR A 9 -0.53 3.92 -15.84
N SER A 10 -0.49 2.61 -16.05
CA SER A 10 -0.87 1.64 -15.03
C SER A 10 0.14 0.51 -14.94
N THR A 11 0.28 -0.03 -13.73
CA THR A 11 1.01 -1.25 -13.48
C THR A 11 0.31 -2.01 -12.38
N THR A 12 0.51 -3.32 -12.35
CA THR A 12 0.16 -4.15 -11.20
C THR A 12 1.46 -4.59 -10.54
N TYR A 13 1.48 -4.63 -9.21
CA TYR A 13 2.51 -5.37 -8.50
C TYR A 13 2.21 -6.87 -8.67
N PHE A 14 3.22 -7.65 -9.05
CA PHE A 14 3.08 -9.09 -9.31
C PHE A 14 2.04 -9.44 -10.40
N ASN A 15 1.53 -10.67 -10.41
CA ASN A 15 0.67 -11.20 -11.46
C ASN A 15 -0.84 -11.03 -11.25
N GLY A 16 -1.27 -10.20 -10.28
CA GLY A 16 -2.69 -10.06 -9.91
C GLY A 16 -3.36 -11.39 -9.54
N ALA A 17 -4.69 -11.44 -9.54
CA ALA A 17 -5.45 -12.61 -9.06
C ALA A 17 -5.22 -13.90 -9.88
N GLN A 18 -4.83 -13.82 -11.16
CA GLN A 18 -4.68 -14.96 -12.07
C GLN A 18 -5.86 -15.97 -12.02
N GLY A 19 -7.09 -15.47 -11.89
CA GLY A 19 -8.29 -16.31 -11.75
C GLY A 19 -8.49 -16.94 -10.36
N ASN A 20 -7.57 -16.76 -9.42
CA ASN A 20 -7.73 -17.17 -8.01
C ASN A 20 -8.03 -15.95 -7.11
N PRO A 21 -9.26 -15.80 -6.60
CA PRO A 21 -9.64 -14.67 -5.76
C PRO A 21 -8.91 -14.63 -4.40
N LEU A 22 -8.25 -15.71 -3.99
CA LEU A 22 -7.48 -15.78 -2.74
C LEU A 22 -5.99 -15.51 -2.92
N LYS A 23 -5.51 -15.29 -4.15
CA LYS A 23 -4.07 -15.15 -4.43
C LYS A 23 -3.39 -14.00 -3.66
N TRP A 24 -4.17 -13.03 -3.19
CA TRP A 24 -3.69 -11.91 -2.39
C TRP A 24 -3.06 -12.34 -1.05
N VAL A 25 -3.43 -13.51 -0.49
CA VAL A 25 -2.88 -13.99 0.78
C VAL A 25 -1.40 -14.38 0.67
N GLU A 26 -0.94 -14.67 -0.54
CA GLU A 26 0.44 -15.05 -0.84
C GLU A 26 1.37 -13.84 -0.99
N TYR A 27 0.86 -12.61 -0.89
CA TYR A 27 1.64 -11.40 -1.14
C TYR A 27 2.24 -10.80 0.13
N GLY A 28 3.57 -10.77 0.20
CA GLY A 28 4.32 -9.84 1.05
C GLY A 28 4.66 -8.55 0.29
N MET A 29 4.87 -7.46 1.01
CA MET A 29 5.24 -6.15 0.46
C MET A 29 6.73 -6.10 0.10
N ARG A 30 7.13 -6.91 -0.89
CA ARG A 30 8.52 -7.13 -1.30
C ARG A 30 9.15 -5.90 -1.97
N CYS A 31 10.46 -5.73 -1.81
CA CYS A 31 11.21 -4.61 -2.43
C CYS A 31 11.05 -4.56 -3.95
N GLU A 32 11.02 -5.70 -4.62
CA GLU A 32 10.82 -5.77 -6.08
C GLU A 32 9.51 -5.08 -6.52
N TYR A 33 8.43 -5.25 -5.77
CA TYR A 33 7.14 -4.62 -6.06
C TYR A 33 7.20 -3.11 -5.83
N VAL A 34 7.85 -2.70 -4.74
CA VAL A 34 8.08 -1.30 -4.42
C VAL A 34 8.93 -0.64 -5.51
N LYS A 35 10.00 -1.29 -5.97
CA LYS A 35 10.87 -0.81 -7.04
C LYS A 35 10.13 -0.69 -8.36
N GLN A 36 9.29 -1.66 -8.71
CA GLN A 36 8.47 -1.61 -9.92
C GLN A 36 7.51 -0.39 -9.90
N VAL A 37 6.79 -0.18 -8.80
CA VAL A 37 5.88 0.96 -8.66
C VAL A 37 6.66 2.28 -8.67
N ARG A 38 7.78 2.35 -7.96
CA ARG A 38 8.65 3.54 -7.92
C ARG A 38 9.20 3.88 -9.31
N ALA A 39 9.64 2.88 -10.07
CA ALA A 39 10.15 3.06 -11.42
C ALA A 39 9.08 3.63 -12.35
N LEU A 40 7.82 3.17 -12.24
CA LEU A 40 6.73 3.75 -13.01
C LEU A 40 6.51 5.22 -12.66
N ILE A 41 6.41 5.56 -11.36
CA ILE A 41 6.22 6.96 -10.91
C ILE A 41 7.33 7.86 -11.47
N VAL A 42 8.59 7.44 -11.36
CA VAL A 42 9.75 8.19 -11.86
C VAL A 42 9.71 8.30 -13.39
N ALA A 43 9.42 7.21 -14.09
CA ALA A 43 9.35 7.20 -15.55
C ALA A 43 8.26 8.15 -16.07
N THR A 44 7.06 8.11 -15.49
CA THR A 44 5.96 9.01 -15.85
C THR A 44 6.31 10.47 -15.57
N ARG A 45 6.95 10.76 -14.41
CA ARG A 45 7.40 12.13 -14.08
C ARG A 45 8.43 12.66 -15.07
N LEU A 46 9.38 11.81 -15.48
CA LEU A 46 10.44 12.18 -16.44
C LEU A 46 9.89 12.33 -17.86
N TYR A 47 8.99 11.45 -18.28
CA TYR A 47 8.37 11.48 -19.60
C TYR A 47 7.48 12.72 -19.79
N THR A 48 6.63 13.02 -18.80
CA THR A 48 5.65 14.12 -18.91
C THR A 48 6.22 15.48 -18.52
N GLY A 49 7.32 15.53 -17.76
CA GLY A 49 7.84 16.78 -17.23
C GLY A 49 6.95 17.43 -16.17
N ARG A 50 5.91 16.74 -15.66
CA ARG A 50 4.94 17.26 -14.68
C ARG A 50 4.85 16.40 -13.42
N ALA A 51 4.47 17.01 -12.29
CA ALA A 51 4.07 16.23 -11.11
C ALA A 51 2.96 15.23 -11.48
N VAL A 52 2.94 14.08 -10.81
CA VAL A 52 2.06 12.96 -11.15
C VAL A 52 0.97 12.78 -10.11
N ASP A 53 -0.19 12.31 -10.56
CA ASP A 53 -1.27 11.86 -9.69
C ASP A 53 -1.20 10.34 -9.57
N VAL A 54 -1.22 9.83 -8.34
CA VAL A 54 -1.09 8.40 -8.05
C VAL A 54 -2.39 7.89 -7.44
N ILE A 55 -3.03 6.95 -8.14
CA ILE A 55 -4.20 6.23 -7.63
C ILE A 55 -3.79 4.79 -7.33
N ALA A 56 -3.92 4.38 -6.08
CA ALA A 56 -3.54 3.06 -5.61
C ALA A 56 -4.75 2.33 -5.02
N PHE A 57 -4.82 1.01 -5.21
CA PHE A 57 -5.93 0.18 -4.75
C PHE A 57 -5.45 -1.01 -3.91
N SER A 58 -6.17 -1.32 -2.83
CA SER A 58 -5.92 -2.48 -1.97
C SER A 58 -4.45 -2.53 -1.50
N LEU A 59 -3.75 -3.66 -1.66
CA LEU A 59 -2.33 -3.80 -1.29
C LEU A 59 -1.41 -2.87 -2.08
N GLY A 60 -1.86 -2.33 -3.21
CA GLY A 60 -1.14 -1.31 -3.97
C GLY A 60 -0.96 -0.02 -3.18
N VAL A 61 -1.81 0.26 -2.20
CA VAL A 61 -1.70 1.46 -1.35
C VAL A 61 -0.43 1.40 -0.49
N PRO A 62 -0.22 0.40 0.41
CA PRO A 62 1.02 0.31 1.19
C PRO A 62 2.27 0.18 0.32
N VAL A 63 2.21 -0.55 -0.82
CA VAL A 63 3.33 -0.63 -1.77
C VAL A 63 3.67 0.74 -2.36
N SER A 64 2.68 1.51 -2.81
CA SER A 64 2.88 2.85 -3.39
C SER A 64 3.36 3.85 -2.33
N ARG A 65 2.81 3.76 -1.11
CA ARG A 65 3.29 4.54 0.04
C ARG A 65 4.78 4.27 0.28
N LYS A 66 5.24 3.02 0.30
CA LYS A 66 6.67 2.72 0.44
C LYS A 66 7.49 3.22 -0.75
N ALA A 67 6.95 3.10 -1.97
CA ALA A 67 7.60 3.58 -3.19
C ALA A 67 7.80 5.10 -3.19
N ILE A 68 6.84 5.86 -2.64
CA ILE A 68 6.91 7.32 -2.52
C ILE A 68 7.84 7.72 -1.36
N LEU A 69 7.73 7.08 -0.19
CA LEU A 69 8.58 7.36 0.97
C LEU A 69 10.07 7.14 0.67
N GLY A 70 10.38 6.08 -0.09
CA GLY A 70 11.75 5.68 -0.38
C GLY A 70 12.45 5.08 0.84
N GLY A 71 13.70 5.49 1.07
CA GLY A 71 14.54 4.93 2.12
C GLY A 71 15.04 3.52 1.78
N ARG A 72 15.28 2.71 2.81
CA ARG A 72 15.69 1.30 2.62
C ARG A 72 14.48 0.39 2.51
N CYS A 73 14.51 -0.58 1.60
CA CYS A 73 13.56 -1.69 1.60
C CYS A 73 13.67 -2.49 2.90
N VAL A 74 12.52 -2.92 3.43
CA VAL A 74 12.44 -3.59 4.74
C VAL A 74 12.97 -5.02 4.68
N ASP A 75 12.72 -5.73 3.58
CA ASP A 75 13.22 -7.08 3.31
C ASP A 75 14.69 -7.11 2.86
N SER A 76 15.03 -6.39 1.79
CA SER A 76 16.34 -6.52 1.16
C SER A 76 17.38 -5.51 1.67
N GLY A 77 16.96 -4.47 2.38
CA GLY A 77 17.84 -3.37 2.80
C GLY A 77 18.35 -2.46 1.67
N GLU A 78 17.95 -2.74 0.41
CA GLU A 78 18.30 -1.94 -0.76
C GLU A 78 17.80 -0.51 -0.63
N TYR A 79 18.61 0.45 -1.09
CA TYR A 79 18.25 1.86 -1.00
C TYR A 79 17.46 2.32 -2.24
N LEU A 80 16.22 2.76 -2.01
CA LEU A 80 15.30 3.27 -3.03
C LEU A 80 15.62 4.72 -3.44
N GLY A 81 16.42 5.43 -2.66
CA GLY A 81 16.60 6.87 -2.76
C GLY A 81 15.70 7.64 -1.79
N GLY A 82 15.76 8.98 -1.88
CA GLY A 82 14.93 9.87 -1.06
C GLY A 82 13.44 9.84 -1.44
N PRO A 83 12.60 10.53 -0.64
CA PRO A 83 11.16 10.60 -0.89
C PRO A 83 10.84 11.29 -2.22
N LEU A 84 9.77 10.83 -2.87
CA LEU A 84 9.24 11.41 -4.11
C LEU A 84 8.15 12.45 -3.88
N THR A 85 7.82 12.77 -2.62
CA THR A 85 6.71 13.66 -2.22
C THR A 85 6.59 14.92 -3.07
N LYS A 86 7.70 15.61 -3.36
CA LYS A 86 7.70 16.85 -4.16
C LYS A 86 7.31 16.67 -5.64
N TYR A 87 7.24 15.43 -6.11
CA TYR A 87 6.87 15.06 -7.48
C TYR A 87 5.46 14.45 -7.57
N ILE A 88 4.79 14.26 -6.43
CA ILE A 88 3.41 13.76 -6.37
C ILE A 88 2.49 14.95 -6.08
N ASP A 89 1.60 15.25 -7.01
CA ASP A 89 0.58 16.28 -6.80
C ASP A 89 -0.53 15.70 -5.92
N THR A 90 -1.24 14.70 -6.44
CA THR A 90 -2.33 14.03 -5.72
C THR A 90 -2.05 12.54 -5.50
N PHE A 91 -2.31 12.05 -4.29
CA PHE A 91 -2.35 10.64 -3.94
C PHE A 91 -3.75 10.22 -3.52
N VAL A 92 -4.29 9.17 -4.14
CA VAL A 92 -5.59 8.58 -3.80
C VAL A 92 -5.39 7.11 -3.43
N GLY A 93 -5.58 6.78 -2.16
CA GLY A 93 -5.58 5.40 -1.68
C GLY A 93 -7.00 4.85 -1.58
N VAL A 94 -7.30 3.78 -2.33
CA VAL A 94 -8.61 3.12 -2.31
C VAL A 94 -8.50 1.77 -1.62
N ALA A 95 -9.25 1.58 -0.53
CA ALA A 95 -9.28 0.35 0.25
C ALA A 95 -7.89 -0.14 0.74
N GLY A 96 -6.96 0.77 1.02
CA GLY A 96 -5.60 0.44 1.46
C GLY A 96 -5.51 -0.09 2.90
N PRO A 97 -4.84 -1.23 3.16
CA PRO A 97 -4.60 -1.75 4.51
C PRO A 97 -3.36 -1.14 5.17
N ASN A 98 -3.38 0.17 5.43
CA ASN A 98 -2.23 0.94 5.95
C ASN A 98 -1.89 0.66 7.43
N HIS A 99 -2.77 -0.02 8.16
CA HIS A 99 -2.55 -0.47 9.54
C HIS A 99 -2.78 -1.98 9.68
N GLY A 100 -2.71 -2.70 8.56
CA GLY A 100 -2.92 -4.14 8.51
C GLY A 100 -4.31 -4.55 8.01
N ILE A 101 -4.58 -5.86 8.14
CA ILE A 101 -5.83 -6.51 7.70
C ILE A 101 -6.56 -7.17 8.87
N THR A 102 -7.87 -6.95 8.93
CA THR A 102 -8.77 -7.67 9.84
C THR A 102 -9.71 -8.52 9.01
N LEU A 103 -9.63 -9.85 9.16
CA LEU A 103 -10.54 -10.76 8.47
C LEU A 103 -11.89 -10.74 9.16
N GLN A 104 -12.95 -10.44 8.40
CA GLN A 104 -14.32 -10.52 8.89
C GLN A 104 -14.86 -11.94 8.64
N VAL A 105 -14.94 -12.76 9.69
CA VAL A 105 -15.52 -14.12 9.61
C VAL A 105 -16.85 -14.11 10.35
N GLY A 106 -17.96 -14.32 9.63
CA GLY A 106 -19.30 -14.36 10.23
C GLY A 106 -19.74 -13.06 10.92
N GLY A 107 -19.24 -11.91 10.48
CA GLY A 107 -19.52 -10.60 11.10
C GLY A 107 -18.64 -10.27 12.31
N VAL A 108 -17.69 -11.14 12.67
CA VAL A 108 -16.69 -10.89 13.72
C VAL A 108 -15.38 -10.43 13.07
N ALA A 109 -14.89 -9.28 13.49
CA ALA A 109 -13.56 -8.78 13.17
C ALA A 109 -12.51 -9.61 13.91
N ILE A 110 -11.96 -10.63 13.25
CA ILE A 110 -10.83 -11.39 13.79
C ILE A 110 -9.56 -10.77 13.21
N PRO A 111 -8.56 -10.41 14.03
CA PRO A 111 -7.29 -9.96 13.51
C PRO A 111 -6.76 -11.03 12.55
N GLY A 112 -6.76 -10.73 11.25
CA GLY A 112 -6.66 -11.78 10.21
C GLY A 112 -5.32 -12.52 10.24
N CYS A 113 -4.35 -11.90 10.89
CA CYS A 113 -2.98 -12.34 11.02
C CYS A 113 -2.61 -12.91 12.40
N VAL A 114 -3.53 -12.97 13.38
CA VAL A 114 -3.23 -13.56 14.70
C VAL A 114 -3.02 -15.07 14.63
N LEU A 115 -3.73 -15.75 13.72
CA LEU A 115 -3.70 -17.21 13.58
C LEU A 115 -3.11 -17.70 12.25
N SER A 116 -2.76 -16.79 11.33
CA SER A 116 -2.48 -17.13 9.94
C SER A 116 -1.00 -17.01 9.60
N VAL A 117 -0.36 -18.14 9.23
CA VAL A 117 1.02 -18.23 8.71
C VAL A 117 1.16 -17.83 7.23
N ILE A 118 0.20 -17.06 6.71
CA ILE A 118 0.16 -16.66 5.30
C ILE A 118 1.13 -15.49 5.04
N PRO A 119 1.76 -15.38 3.86
CA PRO A 119 2.74 -14.34 3.56
C PRO A 119 2.27 -12.90 3.78
N VAL A 120 0.99 -12.60 3.50
CA VAL A 120 0.40 -11.28 3.77
C VAL A 120 0.35 -10.92 5.25
N CYS A 121 0.53 -11.90 6.14
CA CYS A 121 0.57 -11.74 7.59
C CYS A 121 1.99 -11.79 8.16
N ASN A 122 3.02 -11.76 7.31
CA ASN A 122 4.40 -11.74 7.75
C ASN A 122 4.69 -10.50 8.64
N GLN A 123 5.41 -10.69 9.75
CA GLN A 123 5.73 -9.62 10.71
C GLN A 123 6.79 -8.64 10.20
N VAL A 124 7.55 -8.99 9.16
CA VAL A 124 8.56 -8.12 8.55
C VAL A 124 7.97 -7.43 7.32
N THR A 125 7.54 -8.22 6.33
CA THR A 125 7.11 -7.74 5.01
C THR A 125 5.60 -7.75 4.79
N GLY A 126 4.82 -8.28 5.74
CA GLY A 126 3.38 -8.39 5.61
C GLY A 126 2.63 -7.21 6.22
N LEU A 127 1.35 -7.44 6.45
CA LEU A 127 0.35 -6.52 6.98
C LEU A 127 -0.14 -7.01 8.35
N TYR A 128 0.75 -7.63 9.12
CA TYR A 128 0.48 -8.10 10.46
C TYR A 128 0.02 -6.93 11.36
N SER A 129 -1.13 -7.09 12.01
CA SER A 129 -1.76 -6.12 12.92
C SER A 129 -2.34 -6.77 14.18
N GLY A 130 -1.84 -7.96 14.53
CA GLY A 130 -2.54 -8.89 15.41
C GLY A 130 -2.76 -8.42 16.86
N LEU A 131 -1.71 -7.94 17.52
CA LEU A 131 -1.76 -7.41 18.88
C LEU A 131 -1.36 -5.94 18.83
N CYS A 132 -2.27 -5.10 18.35
CA CYS A 132 -2.06 -3.65 18.34
C CYS A 132 -1.57 -3.17 19.72
N PRO A 133 -0.56 -2.28 19.79
CA PRO A 133 -0.02 -1.46 18.68
C PRO A 133 1.07 -2.15 17.83
N SER A 134 1.39 -3.42 18.05
CA SER A 134 2.46 -4.11 17.32
C SER A 134 2.03 -4.44 15.88
N GLU A 135 2.46 -3.61 14.94
CA GLU A 135 2.34 -3.80 13.49
C GLU A 135 3.61 -4.44 12.91
N SER A 136 3.55 -4.91 11.65
CA SER A 136 4.75 -5.40 10.95
C SER A 136 5.81 -4.30 10.76
N GLU A 137 7.08 -4.68 10.59
CA GLU A 137 8.17 -3.73 10.31
C GLU A 137 7.87 -2.87 9.08
N PHE A 138 7.25 -3.45 8.04
CA PHE A 138 6.80 -2.73 6.86
C PHE A 138 5.77 -1.64 7.18
N LEU A 139 4.74 -1.98 7.97
CA LEU A 139 3.71 -1.02 8.38
C LEU A 139 4.30 0.07 9.27
N GLN A 140 5.15 -0.29 10.23
CA GLN A 140 5.86 0.67 11.07
C GLN A 140 6.73 1.63 10.25
N ASP A 141 7.37 1.14 9.19
CA ASP A 141 8.22 1.97 8.34
C ASP A 141 7.40 3.01 7.54
N ILE A 142 6.31 2.58 6.89
CA ILE A 142 5.46 3.51 6.13
C ILE A 142 4.65 4.45 7.03
N ASN A 143 4.39 4.07 8.28
CA ASN A 143 3.63 4.88 9.24
C ASN A 143 4.53 5.76 10.13
N ARG A 144 5.87 5.71 9.97
CA ARG A 144 6.81 6.53 10.74
C ARG A 144 6.67 8.02 10.44
N GLN A 145 6.22 8.37 9.24
CA GLN A 145 5.98 9.74 8.79
C GLN A 145 4.56 9.82 8.22
N ALA A 146 3.95 10.99 8.36
CA ALA A 146 2.62 11.26 7.82
C ALA A 146 2.68 12.37 6.76
N GLY A 147 1.77 12.33 5.79
CA GLY A 147 1.60 13.38 4.79
C GLY A 147 2.69 13.42 3.71
N TYR A 148 3.48 12.35 3.58
CA TYR A 148 4.56 12.30 2.59
C TYR A 148 4.08 11.80 1.22
N GLU A 149 2.85 11.31 1.12
CA GLU A 149 2.32 10.65 -0.08
C GLU A 149 2.15 11.62 -1.26
N GLY A 150 1.90 12.91 -1.00
CA GLY A 150 1.74 13.95 -2.02
C GLY A 150 1.27 15.27 -1.42
N GLN A 151 1.01 16.26 -2.27
CA GLN A 151 0.48 17.56 -1.83
C GLN A 151 -1.00 17.45 -1.42
N HIS A 152 -1.77 16.65 -2.15
CA HIS A 152 -3.16 16.34 -1.85
C HIS A 152 -3.30 14.84 -1.59
N ILE A 153 -3.90 14.46 -0.47
CA ILE A 153 -3.99 13.05 -0.05
C ILE A 153 -5.44 12.71 0.24
N PHE A 154 -5.94 11.67 -0.40
CA PHE A 154 -7.31 11.18 -0.25
C PHE A 154 -7.31 9.69 0.08
N ALA A 155 -8.21 9.26 0.98
CA ALA A 155 -8.57 7.86 1.13
C ALA A 155 -10.04 7.63 0.83
N ILE A 156 -10.29 6.54 0.12
CA ILE A 156 -11.63 6.04 -0.16
C ILE A 156 -11.73 4.64 0.44
N TYR A 157 -12.68 4.42 1.33
CA TYR A 157 -12.90 3.13 1.97
C TYR A 157 -14.38 2.90 2.25
N SER A 158 -14.74 1.63 2.44
CA SER A 158 -16.11 1.21 2.75
C SER A 158 -16.21 0.69 4.18
N LYS A 159 -17.29 1.07 4.88
CA LYS A 159 -17.66 0.48 6.18
C LYS A 159 -17.98 -1.02 6.08
N LYS A 160 -18.26 -1.51 4.87
CA LYS A 160 -18.60 -2.91 4.57
C LYS A 160 -17.45 -3.68 3.91
N ASP A 161 -16.21 -3.20 4.02
CA ASP A 161 -15.03 -3.91 3.52
C ASP A 161 -14.77 -5.16 4.35
N GLN A 162 -15.00 -6.33 3.76
CA GLN A 162 -14.89 -7.63 4.44
C GLN A 162 -13.45 -8.17 4.49
N VAL A 163 -12.52 -7.58 3.72
CA VAL A 163 -11.16 -8.10 3.57
C VAL A 163 -10.19 -7.36 4.49
N VAL A 164 -10.25 -6.04 4.47
CA VAL A 164 -9.35 -5.21 5.28
C VAL A 164 -10.02 -4.74 6.57
N GLY A 165 -11.33 -4.49 6.52
CA GLY A 165 -12.08 -3.86 7.60
C GLY A 165 -12.06 -2.32 7.54
N HIS A 166 -12.99 -1.69 8.27
CA HIS A 166 -13.11 -0.22 8.36
C HIS A 166 -12.14 0.40 9.38
N ILE A 167 -11.89 -0.30 10.48
CA ILE A 167 -11.02 0.12 11.58
C ILE A 167 -10.07 -1.03 11.86
N VAL A 168 -8.77 -0.75 11.82
CA VAL A 168 -7.73 -1.68 12.25
C VAL A 168 -6.85 -0.94 13.26
N CYS A 169 -6.55 -1.58 14.38
CA CYS A 169 -5.79 -0.97 15.48
C CYS A 169 -6.35 0.35 16.04
N GLY A 170 -7.67 0.54 15.99
CA GLY A 170 -8.31 1.77 16.49
C GLY A 170 -8.02 3.02 15.65
N LYS A 171 -7.37 2.87 14.49
CA LYS A 171 -7.02 3.94 13.57
C LYS A 171 -7.83 3.87 12.28
N GLY A 172 -8.15 5.03 11.73
CA GLY A 172 -8.58 5.15 10.34
C GLY A 172 -7.46 4.77 9.37
N ARG A 173 -7.80 4.52 8.09
CA ARG A 173 -6.84 4.04 7.07
C ARG A 173 -5.77 5.06 6.63
N LEU A 174 -5.76 6.29 7.13
CA LEU A 174 -4.77 7.34 6.81
C LEU A 174 -4.40 8.22 8.03
N GLU A 175 -4.61 7.73 9.25
CA GLU A 175 -4.32 8.50 10.48
C GLU A 175 -3.03 8.06 11.19
#